data_AF-A0A367Z6J6-F1
#
_entry.id   AF-A0A367Z6J6-F1
#
_cell.length_a   1.000
_cell.length_b   1.000
_cell.length_c   1.000
_cell.angle_alpha   90.00
_cell.angle_beta   90.00
_cell.angle_gamma   90.00
#
_symmetry.space_group_name_H-M   'P 1'
#
loop_
_entity.id
_entity.type
_entity.pdbx_description
1 polymer ?
#
loop_
_entity_poly.entity_id
_entity_poly.type
_entity_poly.pdbx_seq_one_letter_code
_entity_poly.pdbx_strand_id
1 'polypeptide(L)'
;MDLIARSGVFWGMTVALELLERALPHLQVERLVTYALRYEEGATIKRLGWVLEQMGIAQQHLEPLQSYWVITYYRLDPQKPPGNQYNARWRVIENLHVDLVANA
;
A
#
# COMPACT_ATOMS: atom_id res chain seq x y z
N MET A 1 -13.44 -0.63 -4.72
CA MET A 1 -12.66 0.32 -5.55
C MET A 1 -12.47 1.65 -4.84
N ASP A 2 -13.48 2.19 -4.15
CA ASP A 2 -13.32 3.40 -3.32
C ASP A 2 -12.40 3.26 -2.10
N LEU A 3 -12.15 2.04 -1.61
CA LEU A 3 -11.43 1.82 -0.36
C LEU A 3 -9.94 2.21 -0.40
N ILE A 4 -9.30 2.12 -1.57
CA ILE A 4 -7.86 2.43 -1.71
C ILE A 4 -7.64 3.86 -2.26
N ALA A 5 -8.53 4.34 -3.12
CA ALA A 5 -8.45 5.68 -3.70
C ALA A 5 -8.89 6.81 -2.74
N ARG A 6 -9.69 6.51 -1.71
CA ARG A 6 -10.27 7.49 -0.77
C ARG A 6 -10.11 7.08 0.70
N SER A 7 -8.92 6.66 1.12
CA SER A 7 -8.62 6.39 2.55
C SER A 7 -8.71 7.62 3.48
N GLY A 8 -9.31 8.73 3.03
CA GLY A 8 -9.62 9.90 3.83
C GLY A 8 -10.94 9.84 4.61
N VAL A 9 -11.77 8.79 4.47
CA VAL A 9 -13.12 8.79 5.11
C VAL A 9 -13.37 7.67 6.11
N PHE A 10 -12.70 6.50 6.05
CA PHE A 10 -12.86 5.49 7.11
C PHE A 10 -11.58 4.72 7.45
N TRP A 11 -11.08 4.97 8.67
CA TRP A 11 -10.27 4.11 9.55
C TRP A 11 -8.91 3.57 9.07
N GLY A 12 -8.10 4.40 8.38
CA GLY A 12 -6.64 4.18 8.25
C GLY A 12 -6.18 3.00 7.37
N MET A 13 -4.88 2.96 7.03
CA MET A 13 -4.33 1.91 6.15
C MET A 13 -4.36 0.51 6.77
N THR A 14 -4.35 0.41 8.09
CA THR A 14 -4.43 -0.88 8.82
C THR A 14 -5.69 -1.67 8.47
N VAL A 15 -6.84 -1.00 8.35
CA VAL A 15 -8.11 -1.68 8.04
C VAL A 15 -8.19 -2.09 6.58
N ALA A 16 -7.63 -1.26 5.69
CA ALA A 16 -7.49 -1.62 4.30
C ALA A 16 -6.62 -2.89 4.15
N LEU A 17 -5.57 -3.02 4.97
CA LEU A 17 -4.72 -4.21 5.02
C LEU A 17 -5.49 -5.44 5.52
N GLU A 18 -6.17 -5.34 6.67
CA GLU A 18 -6.98 -6.43 7.24
C GLU A 18 -8.08 -6.92 6.27
N LEU A 19 -8.73 -6.00 5.56
CA LEU A 19 -9.75 -6.38 4.57
C LEU A 19 -9.12 -7.07 3.36
N LEU A 20 -7.95 -6.60 2.90
CA LEU A 20 -7.24 -7.22 1.79
C LEU A 20 -6.75 -8.62 2.16
N GLU A 21 -6.24 -8.83 3.38
CA GLU A 21 -5.86 -10.15 3.91
C GLU A 21 -7.03 -11.13 3.90
N ARG A 22 -8.23 -10.68 4.30
CA ARG A 22 -9.44 -11.52 4.30
C ARG A 22 -9.98 -11.78 2.90
N ALA A 23 -9.79 -10.85 1.97
CA ALA A 23 -10.26 -10.98 0.60
C ALA A 23 -9.29 -11.78 -0.30
N LEU A 24 -8.00 -11.81 0.03
CA LEU A 24 -6.93 -12.44 -0.74
C LEU A 24 -7.23 -13.86 -1.26
N PRO A 25 -7.80 -14.79 -0.47
CA PRO A 25 -8.10 -16.15 -0.94
C PRO A 25 -9.10 -16.19 -2.11
N HIS A 26 -9.91 -15.14 -2.25
CA HIS A 26 -10.92 -15.00 -3.31
C HIS A 26 -10.51 -13.98 -4.38
N LEU A 27 -9.35 -13.33 -4.22
CA LEU A 27 -8.91 -12.23 -5.06
C LEU A 27 -7.89 -12.73 -6.10
N GLN A 28 -8.20 -12.54 -7.38
CA GLN A 28 -7.21 -12.75 -8.44
C GLN A 28 -6.21 -11.60 -8.42
N VAL A 29 -4.98 -11.88 -7.96
CA VAL A 29 -3.89 -10.91 -7.80
C VAL A 29 -3.62 -10.16 -9.10
N GLU A 30 -3.64 -10.87 -10.23
CA GLU A 30 -3.42 -10.31 -11.57
C GLU A 30 -4.49 -9.28 -11.92
N ARG A 31 -5.76 -9.54 -11.55
CA ARG A 31 -6.85 -8.58 -11.77
C ARG A 31 -6.66 -7.35 -10.89
N LEU A 32 -6.25 -7.52 -9.64
CA LEU A 32 -6.01 -6.40 -8.73
C LEU A 32 -4.88 -5.49 -9.25
N VAL A 33 -3.77 -6.10 -9.69
CA VAL A 33 -2.65 -5.39 -10.33
C VAL A 33 -3.14 -4.61 -11.55
N THR A 34 -3.91 -5.27 -12.43
CA THR A 34 -4.46 -4.64 -13.64
C THR A 34 -5.38 -3.46 -13.31
N TYR A 35 -6.20 -3.59 -12.28
CA TYR A 35 -7.09 -2.51 -11.83
C TYR A 35 -6.33 -1.34 -11.24
N ALA A 36 -5.30 -1.58 -10.42
CA ALA A 36 -4.49 -0.53 -9.82
C ALA A 36 -3.75 0.28 -10.89
N LEU A 37 -3.18 -0.40 -11.89
CA LEU A 37 -2.52 0.27 -13.02
C LEU A 37 -3.48 1.11 -13.85
N ARG A 38 -4.72 0.64 -14.05
CA ARG A 38 -5.77 1.40 -14.78
C ARG A 38 -6.18 2.68 -14.06
N TYR A 39 -6.07 2.72 -12.73
CA TYR A 39 -6.44 3.89 -11.95
C TYR A 39 -5.35 4.97 -11.97
N GLU A 40 -4.13 4.63 -12.43
CA GLU A 40 -2.98 5.54 -12.63
C GLU A 40 -2.63 6.43 -11.42
N GLU A 41 -2.97 5.98 -10.21
CA GLU A 41 -2.70 6.71 -8.98
C GLU A 41 -1.45 6.13 -8.32
N GLY A 42 -0.34 6.86 -8.42
CA GLY A 42 0.98 6.40 -7.99
C GLY A 42 1.03 5.95 -6.54
N ALA A 43 0.34 6.62 -5.60
CA ALA A 43 0.36 6.23 -4.20
C ALA A 43 -0.35 4.89 -3.98
N THR A 44 -1.50 4.67 -4.61
CA THR A 44 -2.24 3.40 -4.60
C THR A 44 -1.40 2.27 -5.18
N ILE A 45 -0.80 2.50 -6.36
CA ILE A 45 0.02 1.48 -7.04
C ILE A 45 1.20 1.05 -6.15
N LYS A 46 1.89 2.03 -5.53
CA LYS A 46 3.03 1.78 -4.67
C LYS A 46 2.68 1.13 -3.34
N ARG A 47 1.61 1.60 -2.67
CA ARG A 47 1.11 0.97 -1.44
C ARG A 47 0.65 -0.46 -1.70
N LEU A 48 -0.05 -0.69 -2.81
CA LEU A 48 -0.53 -2.02 -3.17
C LEU A 48 0.63 -2.99 -3.39
N GLY A 49 1.66 -2.56 -4.14
CA GLY A 49 2.83 -3.38 -4.37
C GLY A 49 3.55 -3.77 -3.08
N TRP A 50 3.72 -2.82 -2.16
CA TRP A 50 4.27 -3.10 -0.83
C TRP A 50 3.43 -4.11 -0.05
N VAL A 51 2.09 -3.93 -0.02
CA VAL A 51 1.18 -4.84 0.70
C VAL A 51 1.24 -6.26 0.16
N LEU A 52 1.18 -6.44 -1.17
CA LEU A 52 1.23 -7.76 -1.78
C LEU A 52 2.58 -8.45 -1.56
N GLU A 53 3.68 -7.69 -1.51
CA GLU A 53 5.00 -8.20 -1.15
C GLU A 53 5.04 -8.71 0.30
N GLN A 54 4.46 -7.96 1.26
CA GLN A 54 4.35 -8.42 2.66
C GLN A 54 3.49 -9.68 2.80
N MET A 55 2.51 -9.86 1.92
CA MET A 55 1.64 -11.05 1.86
C MET A 55 2.31 -12.26 1.19
N GLY A 56 3.57 -12.15 0.76
CA GLY A 56 4.32 -13.25 0.15
C GLY A 56 3.97 -13.53 -1.30
N ILE A 57 3.32 -12.59 -2.01
CA ILE A 57 3.06 -12.73 -3.44
C ILE A 57 4.39 -12.73 -4.21
N ALA A 58 4.53 -13.68 -5.15
CA ALA A 58 5.75 -13.81 -5.92
C ALA A 58 6.03 -12.54 -6.77
N GLN A 59 7.30 -12.13 -6.80
CA GLN A 59 7.75 -10.90 -7.46
C GLN A 59 7.30 -10.75 -8.92
N GLN A 60 7.16 -11.87 -9.64
CA GLN A 60 6.69 -11.90 -11.02
C GLN A 60 5.31 -11.25 -11.22
N HIS A 61 4.43 -11.30 -10.22
CA HIS A 61 3.11 -10.67 -10.28
C HIS A 61 3.16 -9.19 -9.90
N LEU A 62 4.24 -8.76 -9.22
CA LEU A 62 4.40 -7.42 -8.65
C LEU A 62 5.24 -6.50 -9.55
N GLU A 63 6.01 -7.06 -10.48
CA GLU A 63 6.87 -6.33 -11.41
C GLU A 63 6.14 -5.17 -12.13
N PRO A 64 4.89 -5.31 -12.62
CA PRO A 64 4.18 -4.20 -13.24
C PRO A 64 3.93 -3.01 -12.30
N LEU A 65 3.66 -3.28 -11.01
CA LEU A 65 3.47 -2.24 -9.99
C LEU A 65 4.80 -1.58 -9.62
N GLN A 66 5.87 -2.37 -9.58
CA GLN A 66 7.22 -1.90 -9.25
C GLN A 66 7.73 -0.95 -10.35
N SER A 67 7.55 -1.34 -11.61
CA SER A 67 8.01 -0.61 -12.80
C SER A 67 7.22 0.68 -13.08
N TYR A 68 6.06 0.87 -12.45
CA TYR A 68 5.31 2.12 -12.54
C TYR A 68 6.11 3.30 -11.97
N TRP A 69 6.40 4.30 -12.80
CA TRP A 69 7.28 5.41 -12.40
C TRP A 69 6.55 6.43 -11.52
N VAL A 70 7.20 6.87 -10.44
CA VAL A 70 6.72 7.94 -9.54
C VAL A 70 7.87 8.82 -9.10
N ILE A 71 7.64 10.12 -8.91
CA ILE A 71 8.68 11.11 -8.55
C ILE A 71 8.99 11.11 -7.05
N THR A 72 7.98 10.91 -6.22
CA THR A 72 8.07 11.08 -4.77
C THR A 72 7.97 9.76 -4.02
N TYR A 73 8.26 9.81 -2.72
CA TYR A 73 7.93 8.75 -1.78
C TYR A 73 6.54 9.00 -1.19
N TYR A 74 5.72 7.95 -1.11
CA TYR A 74 4.38 8.02 -0.52
C TYR A 74 4.38 7.46 0.89
N ARG A 75 3.68 8.11 1.82
CA ARG A 75 3.42 7.49 3.13
C ARG A 75 2.55 6.25 2.92
N LEU A 76 2.86 5.16 3.63
CA LEU A 76 1.95 4.02 3.71
C LEU A 76 0.61 4.52 4.25
N ASP A 77 0.55 4.95 5.50
CA ASP A 77 -0.64 5.58 6.07
C ASP A 77 -0.62 7.12 5.85
N PRO A 78 -1.52 7.69 5.03
CA PRO A 78 -1.60 9.14 4.83
C PRO A 78 -1.92 9.92 6.11
N GLN A 79 -2.59 9.29 7.09
CA GLN A 79 -3.07 9.93 8.31
C GLN A 79 -2.00 9.99 9.41
N LYS A 80 -0.95 9.16 9.30
CA LYS A 80 0.14 9.15 10.28
C LYS A 80 1.26 10.11 9.88
N PRO A 81 2.03 10.63 10.86
CA PRO A 81 3.28 11.32 10.59
C PRO A 81 4.19 10.48 9.70
N PRO A 82 5.07 11.10 8.91
CA PRO A 82 6.08 10.34 8.17
C PRO A 82 6.99 9.60 9.16
N GLY A 83 7.15 8.29 8.94
CA GLY A 83 8.13 7.47 9.66
C GLY A 83 9.55 7.74 9.16
N ASN A 84 10.53 7.10 9.77
CA ASN A 84 11.94 7.20 9.38
C ASN A 84 12.40 6.07 8.42
N GLN A 85 11.53 5.09 8.14
CA GLN A 85 11.86 3.94 7.31
C GLN A 85 11.37 4.15 5.88
N TYR A 86 12.32 4.16 4.94
CA TYR A 86 12.07 4.37 3.52
C TYR A 86 12.27 3.08 2.75
N ASN A 87 11.25 2.66 2.02
CA ASN A 87 11.31 1.52 1.11
C ASN A 87 11.50 2.03 -0.32
N ALA A 88 12.74 1.94 -0.82
CA ALA A 88 13.10 2.44 -2.14
C ALA A 88 12.48 1.61 -3.29
N ARG A 89 12.26 0.31 -3.06
CA ARG A 89 11.64 -0.60 -4.04
C ARG A 89 10.23 -0.12 -4.41
N TRP A 90 9.46 0.26 -3.41
CA TRP A 90 8.09 0.73 -3.59
C TRP A 90 7.94 2.24 -3.55
N ARG A 91 9.02 2.99 -3.26
CA ARG A 91 8.95 4.43 -3.00
C ARG A 91 7.88 4.77 -1.97
N VAL A 92 7.90 4.05 -0.85
CA VAL A 92 7.00 4.28 0.29
C VAL A 92 7.77 4.60 1.57
N ILE A 93 7.13 5.36 2.47
CA ILE A 93 7.60 5.61 3.84
C ILE A 93 6.78 4.70 4.75
N GLU A 94 7.45 3.76 5.39
CA GLU A 94 6.84 2.78 6.28
C GLU A 94 6.53 3.43 7.63
N ASN A 95 5.37 4.06 7.71
CA ASN A 95 4.90 4.78 8.90
C ASN A 95 3.76 4.05 9.62
N LEU A 96 3.73 2.72 9.53
CA LEU A 96 2.74 1.90 10.21
C LEU A 96 3.05 1.69 11.69
N HIS A 97 4.30 1.94 12.12
CA HIS A 97 4.69 1.86 13.53
C HIS A 97 3.77 2.74 14.40
N VAL A 98 3.18 2.11 15.40
CA VAL A 98 2.52 2.80 16.50
C VAL A 98 3.63 3.42 17.34
N ASP A 99 3.75 4.75 17.33
CA ASP A 99 4.52 5.46 18.34
C ASP A 99 3.74 5.37 19.66
N LEU A 100 4.11 4.39 20.49
CA LEU A 100 3.58 4.23 21.85
C LEU A 100 4.28 5.13 22.88
N VAL A 101 4.94 6.22 22.47
CA VAL A 101 5.70 7.06 23.41
C VAL A 101 5.38 8.54 23.22
N ALA A 102 4.30 8.98 23.88
CA ALA A 102 4.14 10.35 24.37
C ALA A 102 3.01 10.40 25.42
N ASN A 103 3.20 9.69 26.53
CA ASN A 103 2.55 9.99 27.82
C ASN A 103 3.38 9.29 28.91
N ALA A 104 4.51 9.92 29.25
CA ALA A 104 5.27 9.67 30.47
C ALA A 104 5.57 11.04 31.09
#